data_AF-A0A2D6MDW5-F1
#
_entry.id   AF-A0A2D6MDW5-F1
#
_cell.length_a   1.000
_cell.length_b   1.000
_cell.length_c   1.000
_cell.angle_alpha   90.00
_cell.angle_beta   90.00
_cell.angle_gamma   90.00
#
_symmetry.space_group_name_H-M   'P 1'
#
loop_
_entity.id
_entity.type
_entity.pdbx_description
1 polymer ?
#
loop_
_entity_poly.entity_id
_entity_poly.type
_entity_poly.pdbx_seq_one_letter_code
_entity_poly.pdbx_strand_id
1 'polypeptide(L)'
;MIKEIEIDEIYFRLFDDEGIIHPTKIENSPVYNAVCGNIEPYVEYHKRMVKLGRAKAGYMNAEEFLEFEREFNYLEPPYENDYVRVKQTGHLFAGWDGAHRICCEKKKGKKTIKSILMDGNFKHKGYSNIIDVAKIFSNIEYEDYIIIKDDDMFPNYVDHDDLDILCKDRKVLCEYILKELDEYKQHGYDIIVKEKGVRHHIDLIPPGFSELNFRIDLLDEFPYLQQFHHHTNKIEVKDEFYDVILERKIKKEFKYLVMFGQEGTFESNFPNEVDDLVLRFMEWVWQPHKSRHINYVINNIQDTSEFIDIVTNYTNIEIDDDYIKELII
;
A
#
# COMPACT_ATOMS: atom_id res chain seq x y z
N MET A 1 -14.66 -24.81 -2.49
CA MET A 1 -14.54 -25.65 -1.27
C MET A 1 -15.25 -24.94 -0.12
N ILE A 2 -15.98 -25.64 0.77
CA ILE A 2 -16.57 -25.00 1.97
C ILE A 2 -15.52 -25.00 3.08
N LYS A 3 -15.28 -23.84 3.70
CA LYS A 3 -14.35 -23.65 4.81
C LYS A 3 -15.00 -22.84 5.92
N GLU A 4 -14.66 -23.12 7.17
CA GLU A 4 -15.01 -22.26 8.30
C GLU A 4 -13.90 -21.22 8.48
N ILE A 5 -14.27 -19.95 8.50
CA ILE A 5 -13.36 -18.80 8.44
C ILE A 5 -13.68 -17.87 9.61
N GLU A 6 -12.64 -17.38 10.29
CA GLU A 6 -12.80 -16.35 11.32
C GLU A 6 -13.34 -15.07 10.65
N ILE A 7 -14.46 -14.57 11.16
CA ILE A 7 -15.16 -13.39 10.62
C ILE A 7 -14.23 -12.19 10.61
N ASP A 8 -13.38 -12.04 11.63
CA ASP A 8 -12.44 -10.92 11.75
C ASP A 8 -11.30 -10.96 10.71
N GLU A 9 -11.09 -12.09 10.04
CA GLU A 9 -10.15 -12.21 8.91
C GLU A 9 -10.81 -11.84 7.56
N ILE A 10 -12.12 -11.53 7.54
CA ILE A 10 -12.87 -11.18 6.33
C ILE A 10 -12.96 -9.66 6.15
N TYR A 11 -12.61 -9.21 4.95
CA TYR A 11 -12.60 -7.82 4.52
C TYR A 11 -13.66 -7.61 3.44
N PHE A 12 -14.46 -6.56 3.56
CA PHE A 12 -15.38 -6.16 2.51
C PHE A 12 -14.70 -5.34 1.44
N ARG A 13 -15.30 -5.36 0.25
CA ARG A 13 -14.83 -4.60 -0.92
C ARG A 13 -15.81 -3.46 -1.14
N LEU A 14 -15.47 -2.29 -0.62
CA LEU A 14 -16.33 -1.12 -0.70
C LEU A 14 -15.91 -0.24 -1.88
N PHE A 15 -16.89 0.27 -2.61
CA PHE A 15 -16.63 1.22 -3.69
C PHE A 15 -16.56 2.66 -3.16
N ASP A 16 -15.60 3.44 -3.63
CA ASP A 16 -15.61 4.90 -3.50
C ASP A 16 -16.40 5.58 -4.63
N ASP A 17 -16.43 6.91 -4.64
CA ASP A 17 -17.21 7.70 -5.59
C ASP A 17 -16.72 7.58 -7.04
N GLU A 18 -15.48 7.13 -7.25
CA GLU A 18 -14.89 6.85 -8.56
C GLU A 18 -15.08 5.38 -8.99
N GLY A 19 -15.64 4.55 -8.12
CA GLY A 19 -15.84 3.13 -8.37
C GLY A 19 -14.57 2.30 -8.16
N ILE A 20 -13.58 2.84 -7.46
CA ILE A 20 -12.41 2.11 -6.99
C ILE A 20 -12.79 1.27 -5.78
N ILE A 21 -12.23 0.06 -5.69
CA ILE A 21 -12.51 -0.89 -4.63
C ILE A 21 -11.48 -0.73 -3.51
N HIS A 22 -11.98 -0.47 -2.31
CA HIS A 22 -11.22 -0.40 -1.08
C HIS A 22 -11.54 -1.61 -0.19
N PRO A 23 -10.55 -2.38 0.25
CA PRO A 23 -10.78 -3.39 1.25
C PRO A 23 -11.08 -2.71 2.61
N THR A 24 -12.01 -3.26 3.39
CA THR A 24 -12.48 -2.61 4.63
C THR A 24 -12.82 -3.68 5.67
N LYS A 25 -12.33 -3.52 6.91
CA LYS A 25 -12.77 -4.41 8.00
C LYS A 25 -14.28 -4.33 8.18
N ILE A 26 -14.89 -5.45 8.54
CA ILE A 26 -16.35 -5.53 8.69
C ILE A 26 -16.85 -4.46 9.67
N GLU A 27 -16.19 -4.29 10.81
CA GLU A 27 -16.58 -3.33 11.87
C GLU A 27 -16.62 -1.87 11.40
N ASN A 28 -15.85 -1.53 10.38
CA ASN A 28 -15.80 -0.18 9.84
C ASN A 28 -16.68 -0.03 8.58
N SER A 29 -17.36 -1.09 8.17
CA SER A 29 -18.18 -1.07 6.97
C SER A 29 -19.53 -0.39 7.22
N PRO A 30 -20.08 0.33 6.23
CA PRO A 30 -21.43 0.88 6.29
C PRO A 30 -22.49 -0.18 6.61
N VAL A 31 -22.30 -1.40 6.09
CA VAL A 31 -23.21 -2.54 6.29
C VAL A 31 -23.25 -2.95 7.77
N TYR A 32 -22.10 -3.05 8.42
CA TYR A 32 -22.06 -3.40 9.85
C TYR A 32 -22.58 -2.26 10.72
N ASN A 33 -22.24 -1.01 10.38
CA ASN A 33 -22.76 0.18 11.06
C ASN A 33 -24.29 0.20 11.08
N ALA A 34 -24.94 -0.13 9.96
CA ALA A 34 -26.40 -0.19 9.88
C ALA A 34 -27.01 -1.19 10.85
N VAL A 35 -26.50 -2.43 10.90
CA VAL A 35 -27.02 -3.44 11.84
C VAL A 35 -26.71 -3.08 13.29
N CYS A 36 -25.66 -2.30 13.55
CA CYS A 36 -25.33 -1.75 14.86
C CYS A 36 -26.10 -0.47 15.22
N GLY A 37 -27.01 0.00 14.36
CA GLY A 37 -27.92 1.13 14.63
C GLY A 37 -27.48 2.47 14.04
N ASN A 38 -26.31 2.57 13.42
CA ASN A 38 -25.88 3.75 12.66
C ASN A 38 -26.14 3.55 11.16
N ILE A 39 -27.32 3.98 10.71
CA ILE A 39 -27.85 3.67 9.37
C ILE A 39 -27.32 4.62 8.29
N GLU A 40 -26.97 5.86 8.62
CA GLU A 40 -26.64 6.91 7.65
C GLU A 40 -25.51 6.52 6.68
N PRO A 41 -24.37 5.94 7.13
CA PRO A 41 -23.31 5.52 6.22
C PRO A 41 -23.79 4.49 5.19
N TYR A 42 -24.71 3.60 5.57
CA TYR A 42 -25.25 2.58 4.66
C TYR A 42 -26.18 3.18 3.61
N VAL A 43 -26.99 4.17 3.99
CA VAL A 43 -27.85 4.91 3.05
C VAL A 43 -27.01 5.63 2.00
N GLU A 44 -25.93 6.29 2.42
CA GLU A 44 -24.99 6.94 1.52
C GLU A 44 -24.30 5.92 0.60
N TYR A 45 -23.79 4.84 1.18
CA TYR A 45 -23.14 3.78 0.42
C TYR A 45 -24.09 3.11 -0.58
N HIS A 46 -25.35 2.88 -0.22
CA HIS A 46 -26.37 2.36 -1.13
C HIS A 46 -26.61 3.32 -2.30
N LYS A 47 -26.74 4.63 -2.05
CA LYS A 47 -26.87 5.65 -3.12
C LYS A 47 -25.67 5.61 -4.07
N ARG A 48 -24.45 5.48 -3.53
CA ARG A 48 -23.22 5.33 -4.32
C ARG A 48 -23.26 4.07 -5.19
N MET A 49 -23.66 2.92 -4.63
CA MET A 49 -23.76 1.67 -5.38
C MET A 49 -24.79 1.74 -6.51
N VAL A 50 -25.91 2.45 -6.32
CA VAL A 50 -26.89 2.73 -7.37
C VAL A 50 -26.29 3.63 -8.45
N LYS A 51 -25.65 4.74 -8.07
CA LYS A 51 -25.00 5.69 -9.00
C LYS A 51 -23.96 5.00 -9.89
N LEU A 52 -23.16 4.10 -9.32
CA LEU A 52 -22.13 3.34 -10.05
C LEU A 52 -22.69 2.17 -10.88
N GLY A 53 -24.00 1.92 -10.86
CA GLY A 53 -24.60 0.76 -11.52
C GLY A 53 -24.16 -0.58 -10.93
N ARG A 54 -23.73 -0.58 -9.66
CA ARG A 54 -23.24 -1.77 -8.93
C ARG A 54 -24.31 -2.40 -8.04
N ALA A 55 -25.37 -1.68 -7.71
CA ALA A 55 -26.56 -2.22 -7.06
C ALA A 55 -27.32 -3.14 -8.04
N LYS A 56 -27.09 -4.46 -7.92
CA LYS A 56 -27.79 -5.47 -8.72
C LYS A 56 -29.23 -5.66 -8.25
N ALA A 57 -30.03 -6.41 -9.01
CA ALA A 57 -31.37 -6.82 -8.58
C ALA A 57 -31.30 -7.52 -7.21
N GLY A 58 -32.13 -7.06 -6.26
CA GLY A 58 -32.16 -7.55 -4.88
C GLY A 58 -31.11 -6.93 -3.95
N TYR A 59 -30.38 -5.89 -4.38
CA TYR A 59 -29.52 -5.13 -3.48
C TYR A 59 -30.38 -4.32 -2.51
N MET A 60 -30.37 -4.71 -1.23
CA MET A 60 -31.27 -4.17 -0.21
C MET A 60 -30.95 -2.71 0.12
N ASN A 61 -31.96 -1.86 0.14
CA ASN A 61 -31.88 -0.55 0.78
C ASN A 61 -31.81 -0.70 2.32
N ALA A 62 -31.72 0.42 3.04
CA ALA A 62 -31.56 0.38 4.50
C ALA A 62 -32.76 -0.25 5.23
N GLU A 63 -33.99 0.04 4.79
CA GLU A 63 -35.21 -0.50 5.42
C GLU A 63 -35.29 -2.00 5.16
N GLU A 64 -35.11 -2.43 3.91
CA GLU A 64 -35.10 -3.84 3.51
C GLU A 64 -34.03 -4.63 4.26
N PHE A 65 -32.84 -4.05 4.44
CA PHE A 65 -31.76 -4.73 5.15
C PHE A 65 -32.05 -4.88 6.65
N LEU A 66 -32.64 -3.88 7.30
CA LEU A 66 -33.00 -3.98 8.71
C LEU A 66 -34.17 -4.94 8.95
N GLU A 67 -35.08 -5.08 7.99
CA GLU A 67 -36.11 -6.13 8.03
C GLU A 67 -35.47 -7.51 7.89
N PHE A 68 -34.61 -7.69 6.88
CA PHE A 68 -33.83 -8.91 6.69
C PHE A 68 -33.05 -9.31 7.95
N GLU A 69 -32.38 -8.37 8.61
CA GLU A 69 -31.55 -8.64 9.80
C GLU A 69 -32.35 -9.25 10.97
N ARG A 70 -33.62 -8.87 11.13
CA ARG A 70 -34.48 -9.35 12.23
C ARG A 70 -34.87 -10.81 12.07
N GLU A 71 -35.06 -11.26 10.84
CA GLU A 71 -35.57 -12.60 10.53
C GLU A 71 -34.47 -13.56 10.08
N PHE A 72 -33.32 -13.02 9.66
CA PHE A 72 -32.24 -13.81 9.08
C PHE A 72 -31.60 -14.75 10.09
N ASN A 73 -31.53 -16.04 9.76
CA ASN A 73 -30.72 -17.04 10.45
C ASN A 73 -29.86 -17.77 9.43
N TYR A 74 -28.54 -17.77 9.66
CA TYR A 74 -27.61 -18.27 8.67
C TYR A 74 -27.65 -19.79 8.54
N LEU A 75 -27.81 -20.26 7.29
CA LEU A 75 -27.96 -21.68 6.95
C LEU A 75 -29.14 -22.38 7.63
N GLU A 76 -30.15 -21.60 8.01
CA GLU A 76 -31.47 -22.08 8.41
C GLU A 76 -32.51 -21.71 7.34
N PRO A 77 -33.67 -22.37 7.27
CA PRO A 77 -34.70 -22.08 6.27
C PRO A 77 -35.05 -20.57 6.20
N PRO A 78 -35.09 -19.95 5.01
CA PRO A 78 -34.92 -20.51 3.65
C PRO A 78 -33.49 -20.43 3.06
N TYR A 79 -32.46 -20.24 3.89
CA TYR A 79 -31.07 -19.94 3.52
C TYR A 79 -30.11 -21.14 3.65
N GLU A 80 -30.60 -22.38 3.70
CA GLU A 80 -29.82 -23.57 4.06
C GLU A 80 -28.61 -23.83 3.15
N ASN A 81 -28.64 -23.31 1.92
CA ASN A 81 -27.57 -23.43 0.93
C ASN A 81 -26.94 -22.10 0.53
N ASP A 82 -27.33 -21.02 1.20
CA ASP A 82 -26.88 -19.66 0.91
C ASP A 82 -25.59 -19.35 1.66
N TYR A 83 -24.55 -20.11 1.35
CA TYR A 83 -23.20 -19.85 1.86
C TYR A 83 -22.71 -18.49 1.38
N VAL A 84 -22.07 -17.74 2.28
CA VAL A 84 -21.28 -16.57 1.92
C VAL A 84 -20.10 -17.01 1.06
N ARG A 85 -19.65 -16.13 0.17
CA ARG A 85 -18.56 -16.45 -0.75
C ARG A 85 -17.40 -15.52 -0.44
N VAL A 86 -16.21 -16.10 -0.30
CA VAL A 86 -15.00 -15.32 -0.07
C VAL A 86 -13.89 -15.74 -1.02
N LYS A 87 -12.96 -14.83 -1.28
CA LYS A 87 -11.71 -15.10 -1.98
C LYS A 87 -10.56 -14.97 -1.01
N GLN A 88 -9.61 -15.90 -1.04
CA GLN A 88 -8.43 -15.85 -0.19
C GLN A 88 -7.26 -15.25 -0.96
N THR A 89 -6.48 -14.38 -0.32
CA THR A 89 -5.21 -13.85 -0.85
C THR A 89 -4.25 -13.65 0.32
N GLY A 90 -3.22 -14.50 0.38
CA GLY A 90 -2.39 -14.65 1.57
C GLY A 90 -3.23 -15.08 2.77
N HIS A 91 -3.12 -14.32 3.86
CA HIS A 91 -3.90 -14.53 5.09
C HIS A 91 -5.28 -13.84 5.09
N LEU A 92 -5.57 -12.98 4.11
CA LEU A 92 -6.81 -12.20 4.07
C LEU A 92 -7.90 -12.91 3.27
N PHE A 93 -9.16 -12.71 3.69
CA PHE A 93 -10.34 -13.13 2.95
C PHE A 93 -11.15 -11.93 2.47
N ALA A 94 -11.34 -11.77 1.15
CA ALA A 94 -12.28 -10.79 0.62
C ALA A 94 -13.69 -11.37 0.57
N GLY A 95 -14.64 -10.68 1.20
CA GLY A 95 -16.07 -10.86 0.99
C GLY A 95 -16.43 -10.66 -0.47
N TRP A 96 -16.74 -11.76 -1.17
CA TRP A 96 -17.17 -11.71 -2.55
C TRP A 96 -18.68 -11.50 -2.66
N ASP A 97 -19.43 -12.21 -1.81
CA ASP A 97 -20.87 -12.16 -1.69
C ASP A 97 -21.28 -12.48 -0.24
N GLY A 98 -22.39 -11.88 0.21
CA GLY A 98 -22.95 -12.11 1.54
C GLY A 98 -22.52 -11.11 2.62
N ALA A 99 -22.12 -9.89 2.26
CA ALA A 99 -21.75 -8.86 3.25
C ALA A 99 -22.83 -8.65 4.33
N HIS A 100 -24.11 -8.54 3.93
CA HIS A 100 -25.25 -8.45 4.85
C HIS A 100 -25.31 -9.63 5.83
N ARG A 101 -25.17 -10.86 5.32
CA ARG A 101 -25.20 -12.10 6.11
C ARG A 101 -24.04 -12.16 7.11
N ILE A 102 -22.83 -11.81 6.66
CA ILE A 102 -21.63 -11.76 7.51
C ILE A 102 -21.83 -10.76 8.66
N CYS A 103 -22.35 -9.55 8.37
CA CYS A 103 -22.62 -8.54 9.39
C CYS A 103 -23.65 -9.00 10.42
N CYS A 104 -24.74 -9.64 9.99
CA CYS A 104 -25.74 -10.18 10.90
C CYS A 104 -25.15 -11.23 11.85
N GLU A 105 -24.37 -12.19 11.33
CA GLU A 105 -23.73 -13.20 12.18
C GLU A 105 -22.67 -12.59 13.12
N LYS A 106 -21.89 -11.60 12.66
CA LYS A 106 -20.95 -10.86 13.52
C LYS A 106 -21.69 -10.16 14.67
N LYS A 107 -22.79 -9.46 14.38
CA LYS A 107 -23.63 -8.78 15.40
C LYS A 107 -24.19 -9.76 16.43
N LYS A 108 -24.53 -10.99 16.02
CA LYS A 108 -24.95 -12.07 16.93
C LYS A 108 -23.80 -12.66 17.77
N GLY A 109 -22.58 -12.15 17.63
CA GLY A 109 -21.41 -12.59 18.39
C GLY A 109 -20.77 -13.87 17.86
N LYS A 110 -21.05 -14.27 16.62
CA LYS A 110 -20.33 -15.38 15.99
C LYS A 110 -18.88 -14.96 15.73
N LYS A 111 -17.96 -15.91 15.92
CA LYS A 111 -16.54 -15.74 15.61
C LYS A 111 -16.19 -16.25 14.23
N THR A 112 -16.81 -17.36 13.82
CA THR A 112 -16.57 -18.01 12.53
C THR A 112 -17.80 -18.00 11.64
N ILE A 113 -17.59 -18.12 10.33
CA ILE A 113 -18.65 -18.30 9.33
C ILE A 113 -18.25 -19.35 8.28
N LYS A 114 -19.17 -20.29 8.00
CA LYS A 114 -19.01 -21.25 6.90
C LYS A 114 -19.09 -20.53 5.57
N SER A 115 -18.08 -20.66 4.72
CA SER A 115 -17.96 -19.90 3.48
C SER A 115 -17.53 -20.79 2.33
N ILE A 116 -17.98 -20.46 1.11
CA ILE A 116 -17.41 -21.03 -0.11
C ILE A 116 -16.16 -20.23 -0.49
N LEU A 117 -15.02 -20.91 -0.53
CA LEU A 117 -13.80 -20.40 -1.14
C LEU A 117 -13.96 -20.37 -2.67
N MET A 118 -13.84 -19.17 -3.22
CA MET A 118 -13.87 -18.86 -4.64
C MET A 118 -12.44 -18.70 -5.16
N ASP A 119 -12.19 -19.18 -6.38
CA ASP A 119 -10.89 -18.99 -7.03
C ASP A 119 -10.70 -17.55 -7.55
N GLY A 120 -9.43 -17.12 -7.60
CA GLY A 120 -8.97 -15.90 -8.29
C GLY A 120 -8.49 -14.77 -7.38
N ASN A 121 -7.69 -13.87 -7.94
CA ASN A 121 -6.99 -12.81 -7.21
C ASN A 121 -7.92 -11.64 -6.82
N PHE A 122 -7.49 -10.88 -5.81
CA PHE A 122 -8.08 -9.59 -5.48
C PHE A 122 -7.89 -8.64 -6.67
N LYS A 123 -8.99 -8.12 -7.22
CA LYS A 123 -8.95 -7.02 -8.20
C LYS A 123 -9.27 -5.73 -7.45
N HIS A 124 -8.26 -4.97 -7.07
CA HIS A 124 -8.38 -3.60 -6.56
C HIS A 124 -7.26 -2.73 -7.13
N LYS A 125 -7.53 -1.44 -7.33
CA LYS A 125 -6.49 -0.41 -7.32
C LYS A 125 -6.33 -0.03 -5.85
N GLY A 126 -5.23 -0.40 -5.20
CA GLY A 126 -5.03 -0.06 -3.80
C GLY A 126 -3.96 -0.87 -3.10
N TYR A 127 -4.19 -2.15 -2.81
CA TYR A 127 -3.40 -2.81 -1.76
C TYR A 127 -3.11 -4.26 -2.06
N SER A 128 -2.18 -4.51 -2.97
CA SER A 128 -1.68 -5.85 -3.24
C SER A 128 -0.55 -6.26 -2.29
N ASN A 129 -0.01 -5.33 -1.51
CA ASN A 129 1.10 -5.56 -0.60
C ASN A 129 0.70 -6.47 0.59
N ILE A 130 -0.61 -6.75 0.77
CA ILE A 130 -1.22 -7.63 1.80
C ILE A 130 -0.65 -7.39 3.21
N ILE A 131 -0.10 -6.20 3.44
CA ILE A 131 0.44 -5.70 4.71
C ILE A 131 0.02 -4.24 4.86
N ASP A 132 0.03 -3.75 6.09
CA ASP A 132 -0.31 -2.39 6.43
C ASP A 132 0.94 -1.51 6.46
N VAL A 133 1.36 -1.03 5.29
CA VAL A 133 2.50 -0.13 5.17
C VAL A 133 2.28 1.15 6.00
N ALA A 134 1.05 1.67 6.08
CA ALA A 134 0.74 2.85 6.87
C ALA A 134 1.01 2.61 8.36
N LYS A 135 0.52 1.49 8.91
CA LYS A 135 0.78 1.12 10.32
C LYS A 135 2.26 0.89 10.59
N ILE A 136 2.98 0.23 9.67
CA ILE A 136 4.43 0.02 9.80
C ILE A 136 5.11 1.38 10.00
N PHE A 137 4.90 2.35 9.09
CA PHE A 137 5.55 3.66 9.20
C PHE A 137 5.01 4.55 10.31
N SER A 138 3.76 4.37 10.74
CA SER A 138 3.19 5.08 11.89
C SER A 138 3.87 4.69 13.21
N ASN A 139 4.45 3.49 13.28
CA ASN A 139 5.02 2.92 14.51
C ASN A 139 6.56 2.91 14.53
N ILE A 140 7.22 3.27 13.42
CA ILE A 140 8.67 3.34 13.36
C ILE A 140 9.16 4.58 14.11
N GLU A 141 9.93 4.36 15.18
CA GLU A 141 10.54 5.44 15.98
C GLU A 141 11.86 5.96 15.38
N TYR A 142 12.40 5.26 14.39
CA TYR A 142 13.64 5.63 13.70
C TYR A 142 13.36 6.70 12.65
N GLU A 143 13.92 7.90 12.82
CA GLU A 143 13.59 9.06 11.97
C GLU A 143 14.61 9.31 10.83
N ASP A 144 15.79 8.68 10.86
CA ASP A 144 16.87 8.93 9.89
C ASP A 144 16.71 8.08 8.62
N TYR A 145 15.55 8.23 7.97
CA TYR A 145 15.22 7.63 6.70
C TYR A 145 14.39 8.57 5.83
N ILE A 146 14.33 8.28 4.53
CA ILE A 146 13.37 8.83 3.57
C ILE A 146 12.87 7.72 2.65
N ILE A 147 11.59 7.79 2.30
CA ILE A 147 11.00 6.92 1.28
C ILE A 147 11.31 7.50 -0.11
N ILE A 148 11.88 6.68 -0.98
CA ILE A 148 12.19 7.02 -2.37
C ILE A 148 11.05 6.46 -3.26
N LYS A 149 10.57 7.28 -4.20
CA LYS A 149 9.39 7.09 -5.06
C LYS A 149 8.13 7.72 -4.46
N ASP A 150 7.86 8.88 -5.03
CA ASP A 150 6.84 9.87 -4.66
C ASP A 150 5.39 9.39 -4.77
N ASP A 151 4.55 10.23 -4.19
CA ASP A 151 3.33 10.03 -3.44
C ASP A 151 2.11 9.35 -4.08
N ASP A 152 2.09 9.10 -5.40
CA ASP A 152 0.88 8.61 -6.09
C ASP A 152 0.37 7.27 -5.56
N MET A 153 1.31 6.42 -5.14
CA MET A 153 1.03 5.03 -4.77
C MET A 153 1.40 4.73 -3.33
N PHE A 154 1.91 5.65 -2.52
CA PHE A 154 2.18 5.35 -1.11
C PHE A 154 0.90 5.54 -0.27
N PRO A 155 0.54 4.66 0.67
CA PRO A 155 1.19 3.40 1.11
C PRO A 155 0.71 2.12 0.38
N ASN A 156 0.30 2.25 -0.88
CA ASN A 156 -0.65 1.43 -1.64
C ASN A 156 -0.02 0.82 -2.90
N TYR A 157 0.51 -0.41 -2.80
CA TYR A 157 1.32 -0.99 -3.87
C TYR A 157 0.59 -2.05 -4.71
N VAL A 158 1.04 -2.31 -5.95
CA VAL A 158 0.53 -3.39 -6.84
C VAL A 158 1.38 -4.67 -6.74
N ASP A 159 0.83 -5.82 -7.17
CA ASP A 159 1.47 -7.12 -6.87
C ASP A 159 2.90 -7.10 -7.42
N HIS A 160 3.86 -7.54 -6.61
CA HIS A 160 5.30 -7.55 -6.93
C HIS A 160 6.00 -6.17 -6.95
N ASP A 161 5.39 -5.12 -6.39
CA ASP A 161 6.07 -3.83 -6.21
C ASP A 161 7.17 -3.87 -5.14
N ASP A 162 8.05 -2.88 -5.22
CA ASP A 162 9.10 -2.58 -4.24
C ASP A 162 8.94 -1.18 -3.63
N LEU A 163 9.32 -1.07 -2.35
CA LEU A 163 9.46 0.18 -1.63
C LEU A 163 10.93 0.44 -1.35
N ASP A 164 11.51 1.44 -2.01
CA ASP A 164 12.89 1.86 -1.79
C ASP A 164 12.96 2.90 -0.65
N ILE A 165 13.88 2.70 0.27
CA ILE A 165 14.08 3.57 1.44
C ILE A 165 15.57 3.88 1.57
N LEU A 166 15.91 5.17 1.59
CA LEU A 166 17.24 5.62 1.97
C LEU A 166 17.27 5.83 3.48
N CYS A 167 18.21 5.21 4.21
CA CYS A 167 18.27 5.25 5.68
C CYS A 167 19.71 5.19 6.24
N LYS A 168 19.99 6.00 7.28
CA LYS A 168 21.37 6.22 7.76
C LYS A 168 22.06 4.94 8.22
N ASP A 169 21.28 4.03 8.79
CA ASP A 169 21.70 2.69 9.14
C ASP A 169 20.61 1.70 8.73
N ARG A 170 20.86 0.96 7.64
CA ARG A 170 19.93 -0.06 7.13
C ARG A 170 19.74 -1.24 8.07
N LYS A 171 20.66 -1.52 9.01
CA LYS A 171 20.48 -2.56 10.03
C LYS A 171 19.49 -2.09 11.08
N VAL A 172 19.67 -0.88 11.58
CA VAL A 172 18.77 -0.30 12.59
C VAL A 172 17.36 -0.18 12.04
N LEU A 173 17.18 0.42 10.85
CA LEU A 173 15.84 0.52 10.25
C LEU A 173 15.23 -0.86 9.96
N CYS A 174 16.04 -1.84 9.52
CA CYS A 174 15.56 -3.20 9.32
C CYS A 174 14.99 -3.81 10.60
N GLU A 175 15.62 -3.61 11.76
CA GLU A 175 15.11 -4.11 13.04
C GLU A 175 13.75 -3.51 13.40
N TYR A 176 13.56 -2.20 13.20
CA TYR A 176 12.28 -1.54 13.40
C TYR A 176 11.19 -2.09 12.47
N ILE A 177 11.49 -2.25 11.17
CA ILE A 177 10.53 -2.81 10.21
C ILE A 177 10.19 -4.26 10.56
N LEU A 178 11.18 -5.08 10.91
CA LEU A 178 10.94 -6.49 11.27
C LEU A 178 10.11 -6.65 12.54
N LYS A 179 10.20 -5.71 13.48
CA LYS A 179 9.36 -5.68 14.68
C LYS A 179 7.88 -5.46 14.31
N GLU A 180 7.59 -4.49 13.43
CA GLU A 180 6.23 -4.25 12.95
C GLU A 180 5.70 -5.41 12.08
N LEU A 181 6.60 -6.11 11.38
CA LEU A 181 6.25 -7.26 10.57
C LEU A 181 6.03 -8.57 11.35
N ASP A 182 6.30 -8.60 12.66
CA ASP A 182 6.24 -9.85 13.45
C ASP A 182 4.83 -10.46 13.50
N GLU A 183 3.78 -9.63 13.47
CA GLU A 183 2.39 -10.10 13.42
C GLU A 183 2.10 -10.93 12.15
N TYR A 184 2.71 -10.58 11.01
CA TYR A 184 2.50 -11.30 9.75
C TYR A 184 3.15 -12.68 9.75
N LYS A 185 4.24 -12.89 10.50
CA LYS A 185 4.82 -14.22 10.70
C LYS A 185 3.83 -15.16 11.41
N GLN A 186 3.04 -14.63 12.35
CA GLN A 186 1.99 -15.40 13.03
C GLN A 186 0.87 -15.82 12.06
N HIS A 187 0.65 -15.03 11.01
CA HIS A 187 -0.24 -15.35 9.90
C HIS A 187 0.39 -16.23 8.80
N GLY A 188 1.61 -16.75 9.01
CA GLY A 188 2.27 -17.68 8.11
C GLY A 188 3.02 -17.04 6.94
N TYR A 189 3.37 -15.75 7.03
CA TYR A 189 4.24 -15.11 6.06
C TYR A 189 5.66 -15.62 6.20
N ASP A 190 6.31 -15.88 5.07
CA ASP A 190 7.76 -16.03 5.01
C ASP A 190 8.39 -14.65 4.78
N ILE A 191 9.17 -14.20 5.76
CA ILE A 191 9.82 -12.88 5.76
C ILE A 191 11.32 -13.11 5.68
N ILE A 192 11.89 -12.85 4.52
CA ILE A 192 13.28 -13.19 4.21
C ILE A 192 14.09 -11.90 4.08
N VAL A 193 15.08 -11.73 4.95
CA VAL A 193 16.05 -10.65 4.84
C VAL A 193 17.24 -11.13 4.00
N LYS A 194 17.56 -10.40 2.93
CA LYS A 194 18.72 -10.67 2.07
C LYS A 194 19.63 -9.45 2.03
N GLU A 195 20.86 -9.62 2.53
CA GLU A 195 21.91 -8.63 2.37
C GLU A 195 22.53 -8.76 0.97
N LYS A 196 22.40 -7.73 0.14
CA LYS A 196 22.94 -7.67 -1.22
C LYS A 196 23.76 -6.41 -1.42
N GLY A 197 25.05 -6.50 -1.08
CA GLY A 197 25.98 -5.38 -1.16
C GLY A 197 25.50 -4.24 -0.26
N VAL A 198 24.88 -3.25 -0.89
CA VAL A 198 24.46 -1.97 -0.28
C VAL A 198 22.98 -1.92 0.06
N ARG A 199 22.30 -3.04 -0.18
CA ARG A 199 20.86 -3.18 0.03
C ARG A 199 20.57 -4.25 1.05
N HIS A 200 19.61 -3.99 1.92
CA HIS A 200 18.87 -5.04 2.60
C HIS A 200 17.51 -5.17 1.93
N HIS A 201 17.23 -6.35 1.36
CA HIS A 201 15.90 -6.67 0.87
C HIS A 201 15.13 -7.37 1.98
N ILE A 202 13.97 -6.85 2.33
CA ILE A 202 12.98 -7.53 3.17
C ILE A 202 11.91 -8.05 2.22
N ASP A 203 12.02 -9.32 1.83
CA ASP A 203 11.06 -10.01 0.96
C ASP A 203 9.90 -10.52 1.81
N LEU A 204 8.66 -10.19 1.43
CA LEU A 204 7.45 -10.71 2.06
C LEU A 204 6.72 -11.67 1.12
N ILE A 205 6.56 -12.92 1.56
CA ILE A 205 5.89 -14.00 0.83
C ILE A 205 4.67 -14.47 1.66
N PRO A 206 3.44 -14.14 1.25
CA PRO A 206 2.23 -14.55 1.93
C PRO A 206 2.03 -16.07 1.88
N PRO A 207 1.26 -16.65 2.82
CA PRO A 207 0.95 -18.07 2.78
C PRO A 207 0.20 -18.45 1.49
N GLY A 208 0.65 -19.51 0.83
CA GLY A 208 0.09 -19.99 -0.43
C GLY A 208 0.63 -19.30 -1.68
N PHE A 209 1.52 -18.31 -1.54
CA PHE A 209 2.27 -17.73 -2.64
C PHE A 209 3.59 -18.48 -2.83
N SER A 210 3.98 -18.70 -4.09
CA SER A 210 5.29 -19.26 -4.46
C SER A 210 6.31 -18.18 -4.86
N GLU A 211 5.87 -16.93 -4.94
CA GLU A 211 6.64 -15.80 -5.44
C GLU A 211 6.50 -14.61 -4.48
N LEU A 212 7.45 -13.68 -4.57
CA LEU A 212 7.49 -12.41 -3.82
C LEU A 212 6.19 -11.63 -4.01
N ASN A 213 5.55 -11.18 -2.93
CA ASN A 213 4.39 -10.28 -3.05
C ASN A 213 4.79 -8.81 -2.92
N PHE A 214 5.60 -8.49 -1.91
CA PHE A 214 6.06 -7.13 -1.64
C PHE A 214 7.50 -7.16 -1.13
N ARG A 215 8.30 -6.15 -1.50
CA ARG A 215 9.67 -5.99 -1.02
C ARG A 215 9.89 -4.61 -0.46
N ILE A 216 10.59 -4.53 0.66
CA ILE A 216 11.16 -3.28 1.16
C ILE A 216 12.68 -3.32 0.91
N ASP A 217 13.18 -2.36 0.14
CA ASP A 217 14.59 -2.16 -0.17
C ASP A 217 15.15 -1.07 0.74
N LEU A 218 16.07 -1.43 1.63
CA LEU A 218 16.77 -0.48 2.49
C LEU A 218 18.15 -0.20 1.91
N LEU A 219 18.46 1.08 1.69
CA LEU A 219 19.73 1.57 1.17
C LEU A 219 20.33 2.55 2.18
N ASP A 220 21.59 2.40 2.50
CA ASP A 220 22.40 3.34 3.31
C ASP A 220 23.53 3.98 2.48
N GLU A 221 23.64 3.63 1.20
CA GLU A 221 24.49 4.28 0.22
C GLU A 221 23.86 4.21 -1.18
N PHE A 222 24.27 5.12 -2.06
CA PHE A 222 23.75 5.15 -3.43
C PHE A 222 24.37 4.03 -4.27
N PRO A 223 23.56 3.23 -4.99
CA PRO A 223 24.07 2.09 -5.77
C PRO A 223 24.77 2.49 -7.08
N TYR A 224 24.93 3.79 -7.35
CA TYR A 224 25.33 4.30 -8.67
C TYR A 224 26.83 4.10 -9.00
N LEU A 225 27.64 3.77 -8.00
CA LEU A 225 29.04 3.35 -8.18
C LEU A 225 29.17 1.88 -8.65
N GLN A 226 28.14 1.08 -8.45
CA GLN A 226 28.20 -0.35 -8.73
C GLN A 226 27.89 -0.64 -10.20
N GLN A 227 28.85 -1.28 -10.89
CA GLN A 227 28.58 -1.95 -12.16
C GLN A 227 27.72 -3.19 -11.90
N PHE A 228 26.39 -3.02 -11.92
CA PHE A 228 25.56 -4.17 -12.26
C PHE A 228 25.62 -4.36 -13.77
N HIS A 229 25.57 -5.62 -14.23
CA HIS A 229 25.79 -6.03 -15.63
C HIS A 229 24.86 -5.37 -16.68
N HIS A 230 23.93 -4.49 -16.26
CA HIS A 230 22.93 -3.81 -17.08
C HIS A 230 23.00 -2.27 -17.05
N HIS A 231 23.96 -1.65 -16.35
CA HIS A 231 24.02 -0.19 -16.22
C HIS A 231 25.15 0.43 -17.06
N THR A 232 24.84 1.56 -17.69
CA THR A 232 25.67 2.16 -18.74
C THR A 232 26.66 3.19 -18.22
N ASN A 233 26.33 3.88 -17.12
CA ASN A 233 27.14 4.98 -16.58
C ASN A 233 27.50 4.72 -15.11
N LYS A 234 28.66 5.21 -14.67
CA LYS A 234 29.05 5.27 -13.26
C LYS A 234 28.84 6.69 -12.76
N ILE A 235 28.09 6.85 -11.68
CA ILE A 235 27.95 8.13 -10.99
C ILE A 235 28.68 7.99 -9.67
N GLU A 236 29.63 8.88 -9.44
CA GLU A 236 30.26 9.05 -8.13
C GLU A 236 29.41 10.02 -7.34
N VAL A 237 28.93 9.58 -6.17
CA VAL A 237 28.18 10.40 -5.24
C VAL A 237 29.03 10.57 -4.00
N LYS A 238 29.20 11.81 -3.55
CA LYS A 238 29.92 12.12 -2.32
C LYS A 238 29.13 11.63 -1.10
N ASP A 239 29.81 11.03 -0.13
CA ASP A 239 29.18 10.49 1.08
C ASP A 239 28.37 11.56 1.83
N GLU A 240 28.80 12.83 1.81
CA GLU A 240 28.12 13.95 2.48
C GLU A 240 26.73 14.24 1.91
N PHE A 241 26.45 13.85 0.66
CA PHE A 241 25.11 14.03 0.07
C PHE A 241 24.04 13.26 0.85
N TYR A 242 24.45 12.14 1.42
CA TYR A 242 23.61 11.28 2.23
C TYR A 242 23.07 12.00 3.47
N ASP A 243 23.94 12.67 4.22
CA ASP A 243 23.54 13.44 5.39
C ASP A 243 22.67 14.64 4.98
N VAL A 244 23.02 15.31 3.89
CA VAL A 244 22.29 16.47 3.37
C VAL A 244 20.83 16.12 3.04
N ILE A 245 20.58 15.02 2.35
CA ILE A 245 19.23 14.64 1.95
C ILE A 245 18.38 14.20 3.15
N LEU A 246 18.98 13.53 4.14
CA LEU A 246 18.29 13.14 5.37
C LEU A 246 18.02 14.33 6.30
N GLU A 247 18.89 15.33 6.32
CA GLU A 247 18.70 16.56 7.11
C GLU A 247 17.61 17.46 6.51
N ARG A 248 17.50 17.48 5.17
CA ARG A 248 16.52 18.29 4.43
C ARG A 248 15.22 17.54 4.12
N LYS A 249 15.02 16.35 4.70
CA LYS A 249 13.77 15.58 4.57
C LYS A 249 12.56 16.39 5.03
N ILE A 250 11.42 16.09 4.43
CA ILE A 250 10.11 16.64 4.83
C ILE A 250 9.23 15.52 5.37
N LYS A 251 8.30 15.88 6.26
CA LYS A 251 7.19 14.99 6.64
C LYS A 251 6.02 15.26 5.72
N LYS A 252 5.56 14.22 5.01
CA LYS A 252 4.32 14.25 4.24
C LYS A 252 3.22 13.55 5.04
N GLU A 253 2.05 14.16 5.15
CA GLU A 253 0.87 13.57 5.77
C GLU A 253 0.06 12.79 4.72
N PHE A 254 -0.27 11.53 5.02
CA PHE A 254 -1.06 10.66 4.16
C PHE A 254 -2.33 10.23 4.86
N LYS A 255 -3.42 10.16 4.11
CA LYS A 255 -4.65 9.51 4.56
C LYS A 255 -4.49 8.00 4.38
N TYR A 256 -4.59 7.25 5.47
CA TYR A 256 -4.67 5.80 5.35
C TYR A 256 -6.13 5.35 5.30
N LEU A 257 -6.43 4.47 4.35
CA LEU A 257 -7.77 3.91 4.19
C LEU A 257 -7.96 2.68 5.08
N VAL A 258 -9.23 2.43 5.39
CA VAL A 258 -9.81 1.62 6.48
C VAL A 258 -9.57 0.09 6.35
N MET A 259 -8.43 -0.35 5.81
CA MET A 259 -8.12 -1.78 5.81
C MET A 259 -7.83 -2.29 7.22
N PHE A 260 -7.16 -1.54 8.08
CA PHE A 260 -6.71 -2.08 9.37
C PHE A 260 -7.22 -1.34 10.62
N GLY A 261 -7.86 -0.18 10.44
CA GLY A 261 -8.34 0.67 11.53
C GLY A 261 -9.38 1.69 11.08
N GLN A 262 -9.63 2.72 11.90
CA GLN A 262 -10.43 3.90 11.52
C GLN A 262 -9.70 4.69 10.43
N GLU A 263 -10.41 5.43 9.59
CA GLU A 263 -9.74 6.40 8.70
C GLU A 263 -8.93 7.38 9.56
N GLY A 264 -7.68 7.63 9.17
CA GLY A 264 -6.81 8.55 9.90
C GLY A 264 -5.69 9.07 9.02
N THR A 265 -4.82 9.86 9.62
CA THR A 265 -3.61 10.36 8.97
C THR A 265 -2.38 9.77 9.63
N PHE A 266 -1.32 9.60 8.83
CA PHE A 266 0.01 9.28 9.32
C PHE A 266 1.04 10.12 8.57
N GLU A 267 2.16 10.38 9.22
CA GLU A 267 3.29 11.08 8.62
C GLU A 267 4.40 10.09 8.31
N SER A 268 5.12 10.33 7.23
CA SER A 268 6.39 9.63 6.97
C SER A 268 7.38 10.58 6.31
N ASN A 269 8.66 10.22 6.37
CA ASN A 269 9.76 11.01 5.87
C ASN A 269 9.98 10.80 4.37
N PHE A 270 10.07 11.90 3.63
CA PHE A 270 10.30 11.97 2.19
C PHE A 270 11.41 12.98 1.86
N PRO A 271 12.09 12.86 0.72
CA PRO A 271 12.91 13.95 0.22
C PRO A 271 12.07 15.22 0.03
N ASN A 272 12.68 16.40 0.19
CA ASN A 272 12.06 17.63 -0.29
C ASN A 272 11.98 17.63 -1.82
N GLU A 273 11.26 18.61 -2.38
CA GLU A 273 11.01 18.69 -3.82
C GLU A 273 12.30 18.68 -4.66
N VAL A 274 13.29 19.51 -4.32
CA VAL A 274 14.54 19.59 -5.10
C VAL A 274 15.34 18.30 -4.99
N ASP A 275 15.41 17.71 -3.80
CA ASP A 275 16.15 16.47 -3.58
C ASP A 275 15.50 15.27 -4.29
N ASP A 276 14.17 15.19 -4.36
CA ASP A 276 13.48 14.16 -5.16
C ASP A 276 13.82 14.30 -6.65
N LEU A 277 13.87 15.53 -7.17
CA LEU A 277 14.29 15.79 -8.55
C LEU A 277 15.74 15.33 -8.78
N VAL A 278 16.65 15.64 -7.84
CA VAL A 278 18.06 15.21 -7.93
C VAL A 278 18.18 13.69 -7.92
N LEU A 279 17.48 13.00 -7.01
CA LEU A 279 17.46 11.54 -6.95
C LEU A 279 16.99 10.92 -8.26
N ARG A 280 15.90 11.43 -8.84
CA ARG A 280 15.36 10.96 -10.12
C ARG A 280 16.30 11.23 -11.27
N PHE A 281 16.93 12.41 -11.29
CA PHE A 281 17.91 12.77 -12.31
C PHE A 281 19.11 11.81 -12.27
N MET A 282 19.69 11.57 -11.09
CA MET A 282 20.78 10.61 -10.92
C MET A 282 20.36 9.20 -11.33
N GLU A 283 19.16 8.75 -10.94
CA GLU A 283 18.66 7.44 -11.37
C GLU A 283 18.51 7.34 -12.89
N TRP A 284 18.07 8.41 -13.56
CA TRP A 284 18.02 8.46 -15.02
C TRP A 284 19.40 8.49 -15.67
N VAL A 285 20.35 9.29 -15.17
CA VAL A 285 21.73 9.31 -15.69
C VAL A 285 22.37 7.92 -15.57
N TRP A 286 22.08 7.22 -14.48
CA TRP A 286 22.52 5.84 -14.25
C TRP A 286 21.79 4.83 -15.15
N GLN A 287 20.49 5.05 -15.38
CA GLN A 287 19.60 4.18 -16.16
C GLN A 287 18.76 4.98 -17.19
N PRO A 288 19.37 5.40 -18.32
CA PRO A 288 18.72 6.33 -19.26
C PRO A 288 17.43 5.80 -19.91
N HIS A 289 17.23 4.49 -19.90
CA HIS A 289 16.02 3.83 -20.41
C HIS A 289 14.78 4.09 -19.56
N LYS A 290 14.93 4.54 -18.30
CA LYS A 290 13.81 4.89 -17.43
C LYS A 290 13.34 6.33 -17.65
N SER A 291 12.80 6.60 -18.84
CA SER A 291 12.35 7.94 -19.28
C SER A 291 11.37 8.61 -18.31
N ARG A 292 10.62 7.84 -17.49
CA ARG A 292 9.73 8.38 -16.46
C ARG A 292 10.44 9.32 -15.47
N HIS A 293 11.70 9.07 -15.12
CA HIS A 293 12.40 9.87 -14.12
C HIS A 293 12.79 11.23 -14.69
N ILE A 294 13.38 11.27 -15.89
CA ILE A 294 13.71 12.55 -16.54
C ILE A 294 12.45 13.34 -16.92
N ASN A 295 11.39 12.67 -17.36
CA ASN A 295 10.11 13.35 -17.63
C ASN A 295 9.53 13.99 -16.37
N TYR A 296 9.63 13.31 -15.22
CA TYR A 296 9.21 13.89 -13.94
C TYR A 296 10.06 15.12 -13.60
N VAL A 297 11.39 15.05 -13.79
CA VAL A 297 12.29 16.19 -13.55
C VAL A 297 11.91 17.37 -14.44
N ILE A 298 11.77 17.17 -15.75
CA ILE A 298 11.39 18.21 -16.72
C ILE A 298 10.05 18.86 -16.36
N ASN A 299 9.07 18.08 -15.90
CA ASN A 299 7.73 18.59 -15.60
C ASN A 299 7.64 19.34 -14.26
N ASN A 300 8.58 19.13 -13.33
CA ASN A 300 8.47 19.63 -11.96
C ASN A 300 9.63 20.54 -11.53
N ILE A 301 10.72 20.65 -12.31
CA ILE A 301 11.82 21.55 -11.98
C ILE A 301 11.38 23.01 -12.05
N GLN A 302 11.44 23.71 -10.92
CA GLN A 302 11.13 25.15 -10.83
C GLN A 302 12.37 25.98 -10.50
N ASP A 303 13.19 25.51 -9.56
CA ASP A 303 14.47 26.11 -9.20
C ASP A 303 15.62 25.31 -9.85
N THR A 304 16.16 25.85 -10.95
CA THR A 304 17.28 25.22 -11.64
C THR A 304 18.60 25.44 -10.92
N SER A 305 18.75 26.54 -10.16
CA SER A 305 20.01 26.90 -9.51
C SER A 305 20.33 25.94 -8.38
N GLU A 306 19.38 25.72 -7.45
CA GLU A 306 19.59 24.77 -6.35
C GLU A 306 19.79 23.33 -6.84
N PHE A 307 19.02 22.93 -7.87
CA PHE A 307 19.17 21.62 -8.50
C PHE A 307 20.58 21.42 -9.11
N ILE A 308 21.05 22.39 -9.91
CA ILE A 308 22.39 22.34 -10.51
C ILE A 308 23.47 22.34 -9.43
N ASP A 309 23.32 23.19 -8.40
CA ASP A 309 24.27 23.28 -7.30
C ASP A 309 24.39 21.96 -6.56
N ILE A 310 23.28 21.27 -6.27
CA ILE A 310 23.33 19.97 -5.57
C ILE A 310 24.01 18.93 -6.46
N VAL A 311 23.59 18.78 -7.72
CA VAL A 311 24.18 17.78 -8.62
C VAL A 311 25.69 18.01 -8.79
N THR A 312 26.10 19.26 -9.05
CA THR A 312 27.50 19.62 -9.29
C THR A 312 28.35 19.48 -8.03
N ASN A 313 27.82 19.84 -6.86
CA ASN A 313 28.58 19.78 -5.61
C ASN A 313 28.68 18.36 -5.05
N TYR A 314 27.73 17.47 -5.32
CA TYR A 314 27.65 16.15 -4.69
C TYR A 314 27.88 14.98 -5.64
N THR A 315 27.99 15.23 -6.95
CA THR A 315 28.23 14.17 -7.93
C THR A 315 29.36 14.53 -8.90
N ASN A 316 29.76 13.57 -9.74
CA ASN A 316 30.65 13.80 -10.87
C ASN A 316 29.90 14.15 -12.18
N ILE A 317 28.59 14.45 -12.11
CA ILE A 317 27.80 14.78 -13.28
C ILE A 317 27.95 16.28 -13.59
N GLU A 318 28.43 16.58 -14.79
CA GLU A 318 28.57 17.96 -15.27
C GLU A 318 27.25 18.42 -15.89
N ILE A 319 26.58 19.36 -15.23
CA ILE A 319 25.38 20.05 -15.75
C ILE A 319 25.49 21.55 -15.52
N ASP A 320 24.84 22.31 -16.40
CA ASP A 320 24.71 23.76 -16.29
C ASP A 320 23.32 24.22 -16.75
N ASP A 321 23.07 25.53 -16.73
CA ASP A 321 21.79 26.10 -17.15
C ASP A 321 21.44 25.79 -18.61
N ASP A 322 22.44 25.67 -19.49
CA ASP A 322 22.20 25.40 -20.90
C ASP A 322 21.82 23.94 -21.11
N TYR A 323 22.45 23.00 -20.39
CA TYR A 323 22.05 21.61 -20.34
C TYR A 323 20.60 21.43 -19.87
N ILE A 324 20.20 22.13 -18.82
CA ILE A 324 18.81 22.08 -18.32
C ILE A 324 17.83 22.67 -19.35
N LYS A 325 18.19 23.77 -20.03
CA LYS A 325 17.36 24.32 -21.11
C LYS A 325 17.20 23.33 -22.26
N GLU A 326 18.26 22.65 -22.67
CA GLU A 326 18.20 21.62 -23.72
C GLU A 326 17.32 20.42 -23.31
N LEU A 327 17.32 20.06 -22.03
CA LEU A 327 16.46 18.99 -21.51
C LEU A 327 14.96 19.32 -21.51
N ILE A 328 14.60 20.61 -21.39
CA ILE A 328 13.21 21.07 -21.28
C ILE A 328 12.56 21.31 -22.66
N ILE A 329 13.34 21.41 -23.75
CA ILE A 329 12.87 21.59 -25.14
C ILE A 329 12.39 20.28 -25.74
#